data_AF-A0AA35QR75-F1
#
_entry.id   AF-A0AA35QR75-F1
#
_cell.length_a   1.000
_cell.length_b   1.000
_cell.length_c   1.000
_cell.angle_alpha   90.00
_cell.angle_beta   90.00
_cell.angle_gamma   90.00
#
_symmetry.space_group_name_H-M   'P 1'
#
loop_
_entity.id
_entity.type
_entity.pdbx_description
1 polymer ?
#
loop_
_entity_poly.entity_id
_entity_poly.type
_entity_poly.pdbx_seq_one_letter_code
_entity_poly.pdbx_strand_id
1 'polypeptide(L)'
;MQVISLLSKFLFSTNFCSPQVRGTMSSNQAVAIKIAKGSLEHQQFSQVYPVFIFPSVFCIGLTGKALAIMNGKQTADELKEKLTEAFQKLNEELEPVASPQTAPTQSETPPTQSEAPPTQPEGSGASQPPPPIPPRPSQELSQSPPPLPPRPSSVEGKDSATGGAEAEEGEKLVPPSGGHEGAEGRGQSAAAAWQGSREEKLERAQQTIRQRRREKEEAEIEKEKMAELKRREEGRGLGASRRNPSKTSADRAGSARERKPRRRRKRQERLFEPN
;
A
#
# COMPACT_ATOMS: atom_id res chain seq x y z
N MET A 1 -4.68 -27.59 3.41
CA MET A 1 -4.98 -26.31 4.09
C MET A 1 -5.78 -25.42 3.15
N GLN A 2 -6.77 -24.68 3.64
CA GLN A 2 -7.56 -23.68 2.88
C GLN A 2 -7.52 -22.33 3.60
N VAL A 3 -7.12 -21.27 2.91
CA VAL A 3 -7.36 -19.84 3.26
C VAL A 3 -7.41 -19.07 1.94
N ILE A 4 -8.58 -18.87 1.33
CA ILE A 4 -9.51 -17.72 1.47
C ILE A 4 -9.10 -16.49 0.64
N SER A 5 -10.03 -16.08 -0.23
CA SER A 5 -9.98 -14.95 -1.15
C SER A 5 -10.71 -13.72 -0.57
N LEU A 6 -10.32 -12.51 -0.96
CA LEU A 6 -11.25 -11.36 -1.07
C LEU A 6 -10.71 -10.21 -1.97
N LEU A 7 -11.63 -9.53 -2.64
CA LEU A 7 -11.38 -8.67 -3.82
C LEU A 7 -10.96 -7.23 -3.48
N SER A 8 -10.13 -6.65 -4.37
CA SER A 8 -10.10 -5.23 -4.77
C SER A 8 -8.94 -5.01 -5.76
N LYS A 9 -9.06 -4.40 -6.96
CA LYS A 9 -10.26 -4.05 -7.77
C LYS A 9 -9.96 -4.20 -9.29
N PHE A 10 -10.83 -4.96 -9.96
CA PHE A 10 -11.19 -4.94 -11.39
C PHE A 10 -10.25 -5.30 -12.57
N LEU A 11 -8.95 -4.97 -12.62
CA LEU A 11 -8.17 -5.19 -13.87
C LEU A 11 -7.22 -6.41 -13.87
N PHE A 12 -6.86 -6.92 -12.69
CA PHE A 12 -5.92 -8.04 -12.57
C PHE A 12 -6.58 -9.36 -12.18
N SER A 13 -7.77 -9.28 -11.58
CA SER A 13 -8.51 -10.45 -11.08
C SER A 13 -9.18 -11.27 -12.18
N THR A 14 -9.35 -10.71 -13.39
CA THR A 14 -10.03 -11.40 -14.51
C THR A 14 -9.15 -12.50 -15.11
N ASN A 15 -7.88 -12.19 -15.41
CA ASN A 15 -6.97 -13.14 -16.07
C ASN A 15 -6.60 -14.32 -15.15
N PHE A 16 -6.33 -14.06 -13.87
CA PHE A 16 -6.08 -15.11 -12.86
C PHE A 16 -7.33 -15.95 -12.53
N CYS A 17 -8.53 -15.45 -12.80
CA CYS A 17 -9.76 -16.24 -12.71
C CYS A 17 -10.03 -17.10 -13.96
N SER A 18 -9.27 -16.95 -15.05
CA SER A 18 -9.47 -17.76 -16.25
C SER A 18 -9.27 -19.26 -15.96
N PRO A 19 -10.12 -20.15 -16.48
CA PRO A 19 -10.01 -21.59 -16.21
C PRO A 19 -8.66 -22.18 -16.62
N GLN A 20 -8.08 -21.67 -17.71
CA GLN A 20 -6.80 -22.15 -18.25
C GLN A 20 -5.64 -21.86 -17.30
N VAL A 21 -5.49 -20.60 -16.84
CA VAL A 21 -4.46 -20.21 -15.87
C VAL A 21 -4.63 -20.96 -14.56
N ARG A 22 -5.88 -21.07 -14.06
CA ARG A 22 -6.17 -21.84 -12.84
C ARG A 22 -5.82 -23.32 -12.96
N GLY A 23 -6.06 -23.94 -14.11
CA GLY A 23 -5.65 -25.32 -14.40
C GLY A 23 -4.14 -25.48 -14.29
N THR A 24 -3.38 -24.66 -15.00
CA THR A 24 -1.90 -24.69 -15.00
C THR A 24 -1.30 -24.42 -13.62
N MET A 25 -1.90 -23.54 -12.81
CA MET A 25 -1.43 -23.31 -11.43
C MET A 25 -1.74 -24.48 -10.50
N SER A 26 -2.91 -25.12 -10.68
CA SER A 26 -3.34 -26.24 -9.84
C SER A 26 -2.53 -27.51 -10.10
N SER A 27 -2.16 -27.78 -11.36
CA SER A 27 -1.34 -28.94 -11.72
C SER A 27 0.08 -28.88 -11.15
N ASN A 28 0.64 -27.67 -11.01
CA ASN A 28 2.01 -27.44 -10.54
C ASN A 28 2.09 -27.03 -9.06
N GLN A 29 1.02 -27.28 -8.27
CA GLN A 29 0.92 -26.99 -6.83
C GLN A 29 1.30 -25.53 -6.44
N ALA A 30 1.10 -24.58 -7.34
CA ALA A 30 1.59 -23.21 -7.17
C ALA A 30 0.75 -22.40 -6.17
N VAL A 31 1.43 -21.67 -5.28
CA VAL A 31 0.78 -20.74 -4.33
C VAL A 31 0.85 -19.31 -4.87
N ALA A 32 -0.30 -18.63 -4.95
CA ALA A 32 -0.38 -17.21 -5.30
C ALA A 32 -0.53 -16.35 -4.06
N ILE A 33 0.38 -15.38 -3.88
CA ILE A 33 0.30 -14.38 -2.80
C ILE A 33 -0.04 -13.02 -3.41
N LYS A 34 -1.12 -12.39 -2.94
CA LYS A 34 -1.51 -11.04 -3.36
C LYS A 34 -0.92 -10.01 -2.40
N ILE A 35 -0.03 -9.16 -2.91
CA ILE A 35 0.57 -8.06 -2.16
C ILE A 35 -0.06 -6.73 -2.63
N ALA A 36 -0.49 -5.89 -1.69
CA ALA A 36 -1.13 -4.61 -2.01
C ALA A 36 -0.10 -3.48 -2.07
N LYS A 37 -0.12 -2.67 -3.13
CA LYS A 37 0.81 -1.52 -3.26
C LYS A 37 0.70 -0.59 -2.05
N GLY A 38 1.84 -0.32 -1.41
CA GLY A 38 1.93 0.56 -0.23
C GLY A 38 1.64 -0.14 1.11
N SER A 39 1.41 -1.45 1.13
CA SER A 39 1.40 -2.21 2.39
C SER A 39 2.83 -2.44 2.91
N LEU A 40 2.95 -2.89 4.16
CA LEU A 40 4.26 -3.22 4.76
C LEU A 40 4.93 -4.38 4.02
N GLU A 41 4.15 -5.39 3.64
CA GLU A 41 4.62 -6.54 2.88
C GLU A 41 5.11 -6.12 1.49
N HIS A 42 4.45 -5.14 0.84
CA HIS A 42 4.95 -4.54 -0.38
C HIS A 42 6.31 -3.85 -0.18
N GLN A 43 6.45 -3.06 0.89
CA GLN A 43 7.72 -2.39 1.17
C GLN A 43 8.84 -3.41 1.40
N GLN A 44 8.61 -4.43 2.21
CA GLN A 44 9.55 -5.52 2.46
C GLN A 44 9.89 -6.29 1.18
N PHE A 45 8.88 -6.69 0.40
CA PHE A 45 9.06 -7.39 -0.88
C PHE A 45 9.91 -6.57 -1.87
N SER A 46 9.66 -5.25 -1.96
CA SER A 46 10.38 -4.34 -2.86
C SER A 46 11.86 -4.13 -2.51
N GLN A 47 12.30 -4.49 -1.30
CA GLN A 47 13.71 -4.50 -0.92
C GLN A 47 14.46 -5.71 -1.47
N VAL A 48 13.77 -6.84 -1.69
CA VAL A 48 14.35 -8.09 -2.20
C VAL A 48 14.18 -8.19 -3.71
N TYR A 49 13.01 -7.83 -4.23
CA TYR A 49 12.70 -7.83 -5.66
C TYR A 49 12.30 -6.41 -6.09
N PRO A 50 13.17 -5.67 -6.79
CA PRO A 50 12.87 -4.30 -7.23
C PRO A 50 11.62 -4.23 -8.11
N VAL A 51 10.54 -3.62 -7.59
CA VAL A 51 9.26 -3.48 -8.31
C VAL A 51 9.21 -2.15 -9.06
N PHE A 52 9.52 -2.16 -10.35
CA PHE A 52 9.56 -0.95 -11.17
C PHE A 52 8.18 -0.51 -11.71
N ILE A 53 7.28 -1.47 -11.99
CA ILE A 53 6.01 -1.21 -12.69
C ILE A 53 4.84 -1.88 -11.95
N PHE A 54 3.67 -1.23 -11.99
CA PHE A 54 2.42 -1.73 -11.41
C PHE A 54 1.30 -1.81 -12.46
N PRO A 55 0.47 -2.88 -12.47
CA PRO A 55 0.62 -4.12 -11.70
C PRO A 55 1.82 -4.96 -12.18
N SER A 56 2.22 -5.95 -11.38
CA SER A 56 3.31 -6.89 -11.71
C SER A 56 3.08 -8.25 -11.04
N VAL A 57 3.67 -9.29 -11.63
CA VAL A 57 3.66 -10.68 -11.13
C VAL A 57 5.08 -11.19 -11.14
N PHE A 58 5.45 -11.86 -10.05
CA PHE A 58 6.73 -12.53 -9.87
C PHE A 58 6.47 -14.02 -9.69
N CYS A 59 7.05 -14.84 -10.56
CA CYS A 59 7.13 -16.29 -10.36
C CYS A 59 8.46 -16.57 -9.67
N ILE A 60 8.41 -17.05 -8.42
CA ILE A 60 9.59 -17.26 -7.58
C ILE A 60 9.81 -18.77 -7.41
N GLY A 61 11.02 -19.24 -7.71
CA GLY A 61 11.45 -20.64 -7.55
C GLY A 61 11.77 -21.01 -6.10
N LEU A 62 12.05 -22.29 -5.85
CA LEU A 62 12.28 -22.80 -4.49
C LEU A 62 13.52 -22.17 -3.83
N THR A 63 14.55 -21.84 -4.62
CA THR A 63 15.74 -21.10 -4.14
C THR A 63 15.50 -19.62 -3.84
N GLY A 64 14.29 -19.09 -4.02
CA GLY A 64 14.00 -17.65 -3.90
C GLY A 64 14.50 -16.82 -5.08
N LYS A 65 14.78 -17.43 -6.23
CA LYS A 65 15.09 -16.71 -7.48
C LYS A 65 13.81 -16.39 -8.25
N ALA A 66 13.74 -15.21 -8.86
CA ALA A 66 12.64 -14.88 -9.77
C ALA A 66 12.86 -15.56 -11.13
N LEU A 67 12.01 -16.53 -11.47
CA LEU A 67 12.06 -17.32 -12.72
C LEU A 67 11.41 -16.57 -13.90
N ALA A 68 10.38 -15.78 -13.61
CA ALA A 68 9.71 -14.90 -14.56
C ALA A 68 9.14 -13.66 -13.84
N ILE A 69 9.19 -12.51 -14.51
CA ILE A 69 8.60 -11.25 -14.05
C ILE A 69 7.73 -10.70 -15.17
N MET A 70 6.46 -10.48 -14.89
CA MET A 70 5.49 -9.92 -15.84
C MET A 70 5.04 -8.55 -15.33
N ASN A 71 5.07 -7.54 -16.20
CA ASN A 71 4.81 -6.15 -15.86
C ASN A 71 3.63 -5.60 -16.67
N GLY A 72 2.79 -4.78 -16.03
CA GLY A 72 1.64 -4.15 -16.67
C GLY A 72 0.45 -5.10 -16.84
N LYS A 73 -0.42 -4.79 -17.81
CA LYS A 73 -1.55 -5.65 -18.16
C LYS A 73 -1.05 -6.77 -19.08
N GLN A 74 -1.47 -7.99 -18.80
CA GLN A 74 -1.23 -9.17 -19.64
C GLN A 74 -2.58 -9.78 -20.02
N THR A 75 -2.66 -10.44 -21.17
CA THR A 75 -3.81 -11.28 -21.51
C THR A 75 -3.76 -12.61 -20.75
N ALA A 76 -4.86 -13.37 -20.77
CA ALA A 76 -4.90 -14.68 -20.11
C ALA A 76 -3.94 -15.69 -20.78
N ASP A 77 -3.75 -15.59 -22.10
CA ASP A 77 -2.90 -16.47 -22.88
C ASP A 77 -1.41 -16.16 -22.66
N GLU A 78 -1.01 -14.87 -22.69
CA GLU A 78 0.34 -14.42 -22.29
C GLU A 78 0.72 -14.91 -20.88
N LEU A 79 -0.21 -14.75 -19.93
CA LEU A 79 -0.02 -15.16 -18.54
C LEU A 79 0.15 -16.68 -18.43
N LYS A 80 -0.63 -17.46 -19.18
CA LYS A 80 -0.53 -18.92 -19.24
C LYS A 80 0.80 -19.38 -19.85
N GLU A 81 1.24 -18.76 -20.95
CA GLU A 81 2.53 -19.05 -21.59
C GLU A 81 3.69 -18.78 -20.61
N LYS A 82 3.72 -17.60 -20.00
CA LYS A 82 4.77 -17.21 -19.04
C LYS A 82 4.75 -18.03 -17.76
N LEU A 83 3.59 -18.47 -17.28
CA LEU A 83 3.51 -19.43 -16.18
C LEU A 83 4.06 -20.80 -16.60
N THR A 84 3.76 -21.27 -17.81
CA THR A 84 4.27 -22.56 -18.32
C THR A 84 5.79 -22.52 -18.46
N GLU A 85 6.36 -21.44 -19.00
CA GLU A 85 7.81 -21.19 -19.06
C GLU A 85 8.44 -21.18 -17.65
N ALA A 86 7.79 -20.53 -16.68
CA ALA A 86 8.27 -20.50 -15.30
C ALA A 86 8.22 -21.89 -14.62
N PHE A 87 7.20 -22.70 -14.90
CA PHE A 87 7.10 -24.07 -14.38
C PHE A 87 8.10 -25.03 -15.04
N GLN A 88 8.45 -24.84 -16.31
CA GLN A 88 9.53 -25.60 -16.95
C GLN A 88 10.87 -25.32 -16.25
N LYS A 89 11.23 -24.05 -16.05
CA LYS A 89 12.44 -23.64 -15.30
C LYS A 89 12.43 -24.13 -13.84
N LEU A 90 11.25 -24.17 -13.21
CA LEU A 90 11.11 -24.70 -11.86
C LEU A 90 11.39 -26.21 -11.81
N ASN A 91 10.94 -26.97 -12.80
CA ASN A 91 11.21 -28.40 -12.91
C ASN A 91 12.70 -28.68 -13.23
N GLU A 92 13.34 -27.84 -14.03
CA GLU A 92 14.80 -27.88 -14.26
C GLU A 92 15.59 -27.61 -12.95
N GLU A 93 15.09 -26.76 -12.06
CA GLU A 93 15.67 -26.51 -10.72
C GLU A 93 15.38 -27.67 -9.74
N LEU A 94 14.28 -28.41 -9.93
CA LEU A 94 13.82 -29.53 -9.11
C LEU A 94 14.42 -30.90 -9.48
N GLU A 95 15.01 -31.02 -10.67
CA GLU A 95 15.79 -32.18 -11.12
C GLU A 95 17.30 -31.87 -11.07
N PRO A 96 17.93 -31.78 -9.86
CA PRO A 96 19.36 -31.55 -9.73
C PRO A 96 20.14 -32.81 -10.10
N VAL A 97 20.30 -33.03 -11.41
CA VAL A 97 21.31 -33.87 -12.08
C VAL A 97 21.66 -35.14 -11.29
N ALA A 98 20.74 -36.11 -11.30
CA ALA A 98 21.06 -37.49 -10.91
C ALA A 98 21.86 -38.22 -12.02
N SER A 99 22.94 -37.60 -12.48
CA SER A 99 23.89 -38.15 -13.46
C SER A 99 25.32 -37.96 -12.96
N PRO A 100 26.02 -39.04 -12.54
CA PRO A 100 27.39 -38.95 -12.06
C PRO A 100 28.38 -38.72 -13.22
N GLN A 101 29.54 -38.17 -12.84
CA GLN A 101 30.81 -38.11 -13.57
C GLN A 101 30.92 -38.94 -14.87
N THR A 102 31.13 -38.25 -15.99
CA THR A 102 32.12 -38.68 -17.00
C THR A 102 33.00 -37.49 -17.36
N ALA A 103 34.26 -37.55 -16.93
CA ALA A 103 35.27 -36.57 -17.31
C ALA A 103 35.75 -36.82 -18.74
N PRO A 104 35.86 -35.80 -19.60
CA PRO A 104 36.71 -35.85 -20.77
C PRO A 104 38.12 -35.37 -20.41
N THR A 105 39.01 -36.35 -20.27
CA THR A 105 40.42 -36.35 -20.66
C THR A 105 41.07 -35.02 -21.07
N GLN A 106 42.13 -34.64 -20.37
CA GLN A 106 43.14 -33.69 -20.87
C GLN A 106 43.78 -34.23 -22.15
N SER A 107 43.80 -33.41 -23.21
CA SER A 107 44.67 -33.62 -24.38
C SER A 107 45.36 -32.32 -24.75
N GLU A 108 46.67 -32.25 -24.51
CA GLU A 108 47.55 -31.19 -24.99
C GLU A 108 47.73 -31.28 -26.52
N THR A 109 47.84 -30.14 -27.22
CA THR A 109 49.03 -29.77 -28.04
C THR A 109 48.85 -28.43 -28.80
N PRO A 110 49.93 -27.68 -29.10
CA PRO A 110 49.92 -26.40 -29.85
C PRO A 110 50.30 -26.54 -31.34
N PRO A 111 49.99 -25.54 -32.20
CA PRO A 111 51.01 -24.68 -32.84
C PRO A 111 50.58 -23.17 -32.87
N THR A 112 51.40 -22.11 -32.90
CA THR A 112 52.66 -21.70 -33.61
C THR A 112 52.43 -20.76 -34.81
N GLN A 113 52.72 -19.45 -34.60
CA GLN A 113 53.16 -18.38 -35.56
C GLN A 113 52.23 -18.03 -36.76
N SER A 114 52.25 -16.85 -37.41
CA SER A 114 53.19 -15.70 -37.49
C SER A 114 52.37 -14.38 -37.72
N GLU A 115 52.72 -13.19 -37.19
CA GLU A 115 53.54 -12.09 -37.82
C GLU A 115 52.72 -11.06 -38.66
N ALA A 116 52.95 -9.72 -38.69
CA ALA A 116 53.55 -8.74 -37.75
C ALA A 116 53.02 -7.28 -38.07
N PRO A 117 53.71 -6.12 -37.87
CA PRO A 117 53.11 -4.88 -37.33
C PRO A 117 53.04 -3.75 -38.42
N PRO A 118 53.01 -2.39 -38.22
CA PRO A 118 53.30 -1.48 -37.06
C PRO A 118 52.08 -0.58 -36.69
N THR A 119 52.11 0.53 -35.92
CA THR A 119 53.19 1.40 -35.36
C THR A 119 52.70 2.10 -34.07
N GLN A 120 53.60 2.70 -33.27
CA GLN A 120 53.29 3.81 -32.33
C GLN A 120 53.36 5.18 -33.06
N PRO A 121 52.98 6.30 -32.41
CA PRO A 121 54.02 7.02 -31.65
C PRO A 121 53.60 7.45 -30.23
N GLU A 122 54.62 7.81 -29.45
CA GLU A 122 54.55 8.20 -28.04
C GLU A 122 53.97 9.61 -27.82
N GLY A 123 53.55 9.92 -26.58
CA GLY A 123 52.89 11.19 -26.24
C GLY A 123 52.85 11.52 -24.75
N SER A 124 54.02 11.55 -24.10
CA SER A 124 54.34 12.13 -22.78
C SER A 124 53.21 12.63 -21.85
N GLY A 125 53.07 11.93 -20.72
CA GLY A 125 53.47 12.48 -19.41
C GLY A 125 52.70 13.65 -18.79
N ALA A 126 51.92 13.36 -17.74
CA ALA A 126 51.82 14.19 -16.55
C ALA A 126 51.39 13.36 -15.33
N SER A 127 52.24 13.26 -14.31
CA SER A 127 51.87 12.69 -13.02
C SER A 127 50.87 13.61 -12.31
N GLN A 128 49.64 13.16 -12.11
CA GLN A 128 48.70 13.78 -11.17
C GLN A 128 48.54 12.88 -9.94
N PRO A 129 48.81 13.36 -8.71
CA PRO A 129 48.53 12.61 -7.51
C PRO A 129 47.00 12.49 -7.31
N PRO A 130 46.50 11.36 -6.75
CA PRO A 130 45.09 11.21 -6.47
C PRO A 130 44.61 12.26 -5.44
N PRO A 131 43.38 12.78 -5.57
CA PRO A 131 42.83 13.74 -4.62
C PRO A 131 42.66 13.11 -3.23
N PRO A 132 42.79 13.88 -2.13
CA PRO A 132 42.69 13.37 -0.78
C PRO A 132 41.28 12.80 -0.52
N ILE A 133 41.22 11.52 -0.22
CA ILE A 133 40.00 10.84 0.23
C ILE A 133 39.60 11.44 1.59
N PRO A 134 38.39 12.00 1.75
CA PRO A 134 37.97 12.53 3.05
C PRO A 134 37.89 11.40 4.08
N PRO A 135 38.30 11.63 5.35
CA PRO A 135 38.36 10.58 6.35
C PRO A 135 36.98 9.98 6.59
N ARG A 136 36.84 8.69 6.27
CA ARG A 136 35.67 7.87 6.58
C ARG A 136 35.50 7.84 8.10
N PRO A 137 34.43 8.41 8.69
CA PRO A 137 34.24 8.33 10.13
C PRO A 137 34.08 6.88 10.53
N SER A 138 34.88 6.45 11.51
CA SER A 138 34.86 5.08 12.03
C SER A 138 33.49 4.78 12.62
N GLN A 139 32.81 3.77 12.07
CA GLN A 139 31.66 3.17 12.73
C GLN A 139 32.16 2.25 13.85
N GLU A 140 32.43 2.85 15.00
CA GLU A 140 32.46 2.12 16.26
C GLU A 140 31.31 2.62 17.13
N LEU A 141 30.24 1.82 17.21
CA LEU A 141 29.39 1.75 18.39
C LEU A 141 28.49 0.53 18.32
N SER A 142 28.92 -0.52 19.01
CA SER A 142 28.02 -1.56 19.49
C SER A 142 26.85 -0.92 20.24
N GLN A 143 25.64 -1.06 19.72
CA GLN A 143 24.43 -0.84 20.50
C GLN A 143 23.61 -2.12 20.46
N SER A 144 23.77 -2.91 21.53
CA SER A 144 22.84 -3.97 21.89
C SER A 144 21.42 -3.40 21.92
N PRO A 145 20.41 -4.10 21.37
CA PRO A 145 19.03 -3.63 21.45
C PRO A 145 18.60 -3.51 22.92
N PRO A 146 17.88 -2.44 23.30
CA PRO A 146 17.38 -2.31 24.67
C PRO A 146 16.39 -3.43 25.00
N PRO A 147 16.37 -3.94 26.25
CA PRO A 147 15.44 -4.99 26.65
C PRO A 147 13.98 -4.51 26.49
N LEU A 148 13.16 -5.36 25.88
CA LEU A 148 11.74 -5.12 25.72
C LEU A 148 11.06 -4.99 27.10
N PRO A 149 10.12 -4.03 27.29
CA PRO A 149 9.37 -3.95 28.53
C PRO A 149 8.53 -5.23 28.74
N PRO A 150 8.35 -5.70 29.99
CA PRO A 150 7.62 -6.92 30.28
C PRO A 150 6.18 -6.80 29.77
N ARG A 151 5.80 -7.76 28.93
CA ARG A 151 4.45 -7.90 28.38
C ARG A 151 3.50 -8.25 29.55
N PRO A 152 2.53 -7.39 29.91
CA PRO A 152 1.62 -7.71 31.00
C PRO A 152 0.81 -8.94 30.63
N SER A 153 0.88 -9.95 31.50
CA SER A 153 0.11 -11.18 31.44
C SER A 153 -1.39 -10.91 31.63
N SER A 154 -2.20 -11.90 31.22
CA SER A 154 -3.65 -11.94 31.35
C SER A 154 -4.18 -11.39 32.68
N VAL A 155 -5.29 -10.66 32.59
CA VAL A 155 -6.37 -10.74 33.59
C VAL A 155 -7.68 -11.05 32.86
N GLU A 156 -8.31 -12.14 33.29
CA GLU A 156 -9.67 -12.51 32.91
C GLU A 156 -10.69 -11.59 33.59
N GLY A 157 -11.89 -11.50 33.02
CA GLY A 157 -12.95 -10.56 33.39
C GLY A 157 -13.79 -10.26 32.15
N LYS A 158 -14.70 -11.13 31.70
CA LYS A 158 -15.84 -11.74 32.39
C LYS A 158 -16.90 -10.69 32.80
N ASP A 159 -18.02 -10.77 32.10
CA ASP A 159 -19.37 -10.25 32.37
C ASP A 159 -19.58 -8.74 32.53
N SER A 160 -20.27 -8.12 31.57
CA SER A 160 -21.59 -7.51 31.80
C SER A 160 -22.29 -7.13 30.50
N ALA A 161 -23.55 -7.56 30.33
CA ALA A 161 -24.41 -7.17 29.21
C ALA A 161 -25.28 -5.95 29.58
N THR A 162 -25.43 -5.00 28.66
CA THR A 162 -26.49 -3.96 28.49
C THR A 162 -26.12 -3.27 27.15
N GLY A 163 -26.98 -2.99 26.16
CA GLY A 163 -28.44 -2.82 26.09
C GLY A 163 -28.70 -1.51 25.31
N GLY A 164 -29.61 -1.49 24.32
CA GLY A 164 -29.79 -0.39 23.35
C GLY A 164 -29.07 -0.67 22.03
N ALA A 165 -29.72 -0.93 20.87
CA ALA A 165 -31.11 -0.75 20.44
C ALA A 165 -31.58 0.72 20.33
N GLU A 166 -31.32 1.30 19.15
CA GLU A 166 -32.13 2.29 18.41
C GLU A 166 -31.44 2.44 17.03
N ALA A 167 -32.04 2.04 15.90
CA ALA A 167 -33.24 2.58 15.24
C ALA A 167 -32.93 3.93 14.56
N GLU A 168 -32.69 3.88 13.25
CA GLU A 168 -32.87 5.00 12.32
C GLU A 168 -33.30 4.43 10.96
N GLU A 169 -34.18 5.17 10.30
CA GLU A 169 -35.19 4.71 9.34
C GLU A 169 -34.72 3.88 8.13
N GLY A 170 -35.45 2.80 7.87
CA GLY A 170 -35.58 2.24 6.53
C GLY A 170 -36.81 2.82 5.83
N GLU A 171 -36.61 3.61 4.76
CA GLU A 171 -37.70 4.11 3.91
C GLU A 171 -38.42 2.94 3.19
N LYS A 172 -39.40 2.37 3.87
CA LYS A 172 -40.27 1.32 3.34
C LYS A 172 -41.39 1.94 2.51
N LEU A 173 -41.11 2.23 1.24
CA LEU A 173 -42.12 2.65 0.27
C LEU A 173 -43.17 1.54 0.07
N VAL A 174 -44.28 1.65 0.79
CA VAL A 174 -45.50 0.85 0.57
C VAL A 174 -46.30 1.49 -0.56
N PRO A 175 -46.73 0.74 -1.58
CA PRO A 175 -47.57 1.28 -2.64
C PRO A 175 -49.00 1.53 -2.12
N PRO A 176 -49.62 2.69 -2.39
CA PRO A 176 -51.04 2.88 -2.12
C PRO A 176 -51.86 2.05 -3.12
N SER A 177 -52.69 1.15 -2.59
CA SER A 177 -53.68 0.39 -3.35
C SER A 177 -55.08 0.79 -2.88
N GLY A 178 -55.98 1.03 -3.83
CA GLY A 178 -57.30 1.62 -3.61
C GLY A 178 -57.32 3.11 -4.00
N GLY A 179 -58.11 3.56 -4.96
CA GLY A 179 -59.10 2.86 -5.77
C GLY A 179 -60.34 3.72 -5.92
N HIS A 180 -60.48 4.41 -7.05
CA HIS A 180 -61.74 5.00 -7.47
C HIS A 180 -61.79 5.07 -8.99
N GLU A 181 -62.88 4.60 -9.56
CA GLU A 181 -63.15 4.58 -10.99
C GLU A 181 -63.53 5.97 -11.50
N GLY A 182 -63.19 6.30 -12.75
CA GLY A 182 -63.78 7.44 -13.46
C GLY A 182 -62.89 8.13 -14.48
N ALA A 183 -63.52 8.51 -15.61
CA ALA A 183 -63.03 9.42 -16.65
C ALA A 183 -61.86 8.96 -17.53
N GLU A 184 -62.24 8.30 -18.64
CA GLU A 184 -61.45 8.29 -19.88
C GLU A 184 -61.14 9.74 -20.33
N GLY A 185 -59.86 10.11 -20.47
CA GLY A 185 -59.48 11.52 -20.49
C GLY A 185 -58.12 11.89 -21.07
N ARG A 186 -57.82 11.42 -22.30
CA ARG A 186 -57.04 12.13 -23.34
C ARG A 186 -55.94 13.12 -22.85
N GLY A 187 -54.70 12.64 -22.62
CA GLY A 187 -53.61 13.48 -22.08
C GLY A 187 -52.17 13.06 -22.43
N GLN A 188 -51.87 12.75 -23.69
CA GLN A 188 -50.49 12.44 -24.13
C GLN A 188 -49.62 13.73 -24.21
N SER A 189 -48.85 14.09 -23.17
CA SER A 189 -47.74 15.07 -23.31
C SER A 189 -46.72 15.19 -22.15
N ALA A 190 -46.91 14.57 -20.98
CA ALA A 190 -46.06 14.82 -19.81
C ALA A 190 -44.61 14.22 -19.87
N ALA A 191 -44.30 13.33 -20.83
CA ALA A 191 -43.01 12.65 -20.92
C ALA A 191 -41.94 13.41 -21.73
N ALA A 192 -42.32 14.40 -22.54
CA ALA A 192 -41.41 15.09 -23.47
C ALA A 192 -40.53 16.17 -22.79
N ALA A 193 -40.98 16.73 -21.66
CA ALA A 193 -40.23 17.76 -20.91
C ALA A 193 -38.99 17.22 -20.15
N TRP A 194 -38.78 15.90 -20.13
CA TRP A 194 -37.71 15.26 -19.34
C TRP A 194 -36.39 15.03 -20.10
N GLN A 195 -36.37 15.15 -21.42
CA GLN A 195 -35.20 14.74 -22.21
C GLN A 195 -34.07 15.79 -22.24
N GLY A 196 -34.39 17.08 -22.33
CA GLY A 196 -33.40 18.16 -22.21
C GLY A 196 -32.78 18.30 -20.81
N SER A 197 -33.32 17.63 -19.79
CA SER A 197 -32.90 17.76 -18.39
C SER A 197 -31.87 16.70 -17.96
N ARG A 198 -31.73 15.59 -18.67
CA ARG A 198 -30.91 14.45 -18.21
C ARG A 198 -29.41 14.73 -18.29
N GLU A 199 -28.95 15.37 -19.36
CA GLU A 199 -27.54 15.66 -19.58
C GLU A 199 -27.05 16.78 -18.64
N GLU A 200 -27.82 17.88 -18.51
CA GLU A 200 -27.57 18.94 -17.52
C GLU A 200 -27.51 18.40 -16.07
N LYS A 201 -28.40 17.47 -15.71
CA LYS A 201 -28.37 16.79 -14.40
C LYS A 201 -27.10 15.95 -14.20
N LEU A 202 -26.61 15.26 -15.24
CA LEU A 202 -25.37 14.50 -15.19
C LEU A 202 -24.14 15.41 -15.07
N GLU A 203 -24.11 16.52 -15.81
CA GLU A 203 -23.03 17.51 -15.72
C GLU A 203 -23.01 18.18 -14.34
N ARG A 204 -24.15 18.65 -13.83
CA ARG A 204 -24.26 19.23 -12.47
C ARG A 204 -23.84 18.23 -11.40
N ALA A 205 -24.27 16.96 -11.49
CA ALA A 205 -23.84 15.92 -10.57
C ALA A 205 -22.32 15.65 -10.62
N GLN A 206 -21.73 15.61 -11.83
CA GLN A 206 -20.29 15.47 -12.00
C GLN A 206 -19.52 16.68 -11.45
N GLN A 207 -20.05 17.88 -11.62
CA GLN A 207 -19.49 19.12 -11.08
C GLN A 207 -19.51 19.11 -9.54
N THR A 208 -20.61 18.70 -8.91
CA THR A 208 -20.69 18.55 -7.43
C THR A 208 -19.67 17.53 -6.91
N ILE A 209 -19.45 16.42 -7.61
CA ILE A 209 -18.44 15.41 -7.23
C ILE A 209 -17.02 16.00 -7.33
N ARG A 210 -16.72 16.74 -8.40
CA ARG A 210 -15.42 17.43 -8.57
C ARG A 210 -15.21 18.50 -7.50
N GLN A 211 -16.24 19.27 -7.17
CA GLN A 211 -16.18 20.31 -6.14
C GLN A 211 -15.92 19.72 -4.75
N ARG A 212 -16.71 18.72 -4.31
CA ARG A 212 -16.49 18.01 -3.04
C ARG A 212 -15.10 17.37 -2.94
N ARG A 213 -14.54 16.92 -4.06
CA ARG A 213 -13.18 16.37 -4.11
C ARG A 213 -12.12 17.46 -3.90
N ARG A 214 -12.28 18.64 -4.53
CA ARG A 214 -11.40 19.80 -4.34
C ARG A 214 -11.47 20.34 -2.91
N GLU A 215 -12.68 20.56 -2.38
CA GLU A 215 -12.90 21.02 -0.99
C GLU A 215 -12.25 20.07 0.03
N LYS A 216 -12.34 18.75 -0.20
CA LYS A 216 -11.67 17.76 0.66
C LYS A 216 -10.14 17.84 0.59
N GLU A 217 -9.58 18.04 -0.60
CA GLU A 217 -8.13 18.18 -0.83
C GLU A 217 -7.60 19.47 -0.20
N GLU A 218 -8.30 20.60 -0.37
CA GLU A 218 -7.98 21.89 0.27
C GLU A 218 -8.04 21.79 1.80
N ALA A 219 -9.06 21.12 2.37
CA ALA A 219 -9.17 20.89 3.80
C ALA A 219 -8.07 19.96 4.35
N GLU A 220 -7.58 19.00 3.57
CA GLU A 220 -6.44 18.14 3.95
C GLU A 220 -5.12 18.92 3.96
N ILE A 221 -4.90 19.77 2.94
CA ILE A 221 -3.75 20.69 2.87
C ILE A 221 -3.77 21.72 4.01
N GLU A 222 -4.93 22.29 4.34
CA GLU A 222 -5.06 23.22 5.46
C GLU A 222 -4.80 22.53 6.81
N LYS A 223 -5.32 21.31 6.99
CA LYS A 223 -5.07 20.49 8.18
C LYS A 223 -3.59 20.14 8.34
N GLU A 224 -2.88 19.84 7.25
CA GLU A 224 -1.43 19.60 7.28
C GLU A 224 -0.66 20.89 7.63
N LYS A 225 -0.99 22.03 7.00
CA LYS A 225 -0.41 23.34 7.34
C LYS A 225 -0.62 23.69 8.82
N MET A 226 -1.81 23.45 9.37
CA MET A 226 -2.12 23.69 10.77
C MET A 226 -1.33 22.75 11.71
N ALA A 227 -1.18 21.48 11.34
CA ALA A 227 -0.37 20.53 12.10
C ALA A 227 1.12 20.90 12.12
N GLU A 228 1.67 21.35 10.99
CA GLU A 228 3.07 21.78 10.88
C GLU A 228 3.32 23.09 11.62
N LEU A 229 2.40 24.07 11.53
CA LEU A 229 2.47 25.31 12.31
C LEU A 229 2.51 25.01 13.82
N LYS A 230 1.69 24.06 14.27
CA LYS A 230 1.64 23.62 15.67
C LYS A 230 2.94 22.94 16.13
N ARG A 231 3.53 22.04 15.32
CA ARG A 231 4.87 21.47 15.62
C ARG A 231 5.92 22.57 15.79
N ARG A 232 5.87 23.60 14.94
CA ARG A 232 6.81 24.73 14.99
C ARG A 232 6.62 25.61 16.23
N GLU A 233 5.38 25.78 16.69
CA GLU A 233 5.07 26.48 17.95
C GLU A 233 5.60 25.70 19.17
N GLU A 234 5.31 24.40 19.25
CA GLU A 234 5.79 23.51 20.32
C GLU A 234 7.33 23.50 20.38
N GLY A 235 8.02 23.45 19.22
CA GLY A 235 9.47 23.55 19.13
C GLY A 235 10.04 24.90 19.61
N ARG A 236 9.37 26.03 19.31
CA ARG A 236 9.79 27.36 19.80
C ARG A 236 9.65 27.50 21.32
N GLY A 237 8.61 26.91 21.91
CA GLY A 237 8.35 26.96 23.35
C GLY A 237 9.49 26.39 24.21
N LEU A 238 10.15 25.32 23.74
CA LEU A 238 11.29 24.70 24.43
C LEU A 238 12.53 25.60 24.48
N GLY A 239 12.84 26.28 23.36
CA GLY A 239 13.95 27.23 23.29
C GLY A 239 13.73 28.49 24.14
N ALA A 240 12.50 28.99 24.20
CA ALA A 240 12.14 30.13 25.03
C ALA A 240 12.15 29.79 26.54
N SER A 241 11.65 28.61 26.92
CA SER A 241 11.61 28.16 28.33
C SER A 241 13.00 28.08 28.97
N ARG A 242 14.04 27.74 28.19
CA ARG A 242 15.45 27.75 28.66
C ARG A 242 15.99 29.14 29.00
N ARG A 243 15.41 30.23 28.48
CA ARG A 243 15.88 31.60 28.75
C ARG A 243 15.18 32.26 29.94
N ASN A 244 13.98 31.82 30.32
CA ASN A 244 13.18 32.42 31.40
C ASN A 244 12.40 31.36 32.21
N PRO A 245 13.07 30.60 33.11
CA PRO A 245 12.43 29.53 33.87
C PRO A 245 11.38 30.02 34.88
N SER A 246 11.42 31.29 35.31
CA SER A 246 10.52 31.85 36.33
C SER A 246 9.08 32.08 35.88
N LYS A 247 8.80 32.18 34.57
CA LYS A 247 7.43 32.40 34.05
C LYS A 247 6.63 31.10 33.85
N THR A 248 7.30 30.02 33.45
CA THR A 248 6.62 28.78 33.00
C THR A 248 6.01 27.95 34.14
N SER A 249 6.46 28.13 35.38
CA SER A 249 5.87 27.47 36.55
C SER A 249 4.48 28.02 36.90
N ALA A 250 4.26 29.33 36.73
CA ALA A 250 2.98 29.99 37.01
C ALA A 250 1.85 29.52 36.07
N ASP A 251 2.10 29.51 34.75
CA ASP A 251 1.11 29.09 33.75
C ASP A 251 0.76 27.60 33.90
N ARG A 252 1.74 26.75 34.23
CA ARG A 252 1.52 25.31 34.44
C ARG A 252 0.68 25.05 35.71
N ALA A 253 0.82 25.88 36.74
CA ALA A 253 -0.03 25.84 37.93
C ALA A 253 -1.47 26.33 37.64
N GLY A 254 -1.62 27.39 36.84
CA GLY A 254 -2.94 27.91 36.41
C GLY A 254 -3.75 26.87 35.63
N SER A 255 -3.17 26.29 34.58
CA SER A 255 -3.85 25.30 33.74
C SER A 255 -4.27 24.03 34.50
N ALA A 256 -3.48 23.60 35.50
CA ALA A 256 -3.82 22.48 36.37
C ALA A 256 -5.03 22.77 37.28
N ARG A 257 -5.18 24.03 37.74
CA ARG A 257 -6.30 24.47 38.60
C ARG A 257 -7.61 24.54 37.82
N GLU A 258 -7.58 24.98 36.56
CA GLU A 258 -8.76 25.17 35.71
C GLU A 258 -9.33 23.86 35.12
N ARG A 259 -8.48 22.83 34.91
CA ARG A 259 -8.93 21.52 34.39
C ARG A 259 -9.86 20.75 35.33
N LYS A 260 -9.80 20.98 36.65
CA LYS A 260 -10.67 20.31 37.65
C LYS A 260 -12.15 20.72 37.55
N PRO A 261 -12.55 22.00 37.62
CA PRO A 261 -13.96 22.41 37.55
C PRO A 261 -14.61 22.05 36.21
N ARG A 262 -13.89 22.19 35.08
CA ARG A 262 -14.42 21.91 33.74
C ARG A 262 -14.83 20.44 33.56
N ARG A 263 -14.15 19.48 34.23
CA ARG A 263 -14.55 18.07 34.26
C ARG A 263 -15.77 17.79 35.14
N ARG A 264 -16.01 18.57 36.22
CA ARG A 264 -17.25 18.46 37.01
C ARG A 264 -18.47 18.96 36.22
N ARG A 265 -18.36 20.12 35.57
CA ARG A 265 -19.45 20.68 34.75
C ARG A 265 -19.89 19.72 33.64
N LYS A 266 -18.95 19.19 32.85
CA LYS A 266 -19.22 18.20 31.78
C LYS A 266 -19.65 16.79 32.28
N ARG A 267 -19.72 16.58 33.61
CA ARG A 267 -20.34 15.41 34.24
C ARG A 267 -21.76 15.70 34.71
N GLN A 268 -22.04 16.90 35.21
CA GLN A 268 -23.41 17.33 35.54
C GLN A 268 -24.28 17.50 34.30
N GLU A 269 -23.72 18.07 33.23
CA GLU A 269 -24.39 18.28 31.94
C GLU A 269 -24.90 16.94 31.36
N ARG A 270 -24.07 15.89 31.40
CA ARG A 270 -24.45 14.51 31.02
C ARG A 270 -25.37 13.78 32.00
N LEU A 271 -25.68 14.37 33.15
CA LEU A 271 -26.72 13.85 34.06
C LEU A 271 -28.08 14.50 33.81
N PHE A 272 -28.15 15.49 32.91
CA PHE A 272 -29.31 16.34 32.67
C PHE A 272 -29.76 16.38 31.20
N GLU A 273 -29.15 15.59 30.32
CA GLU A 273 -29.70 15.33 28.98
C GLU A 273 -30.89 14.36 29.14
N PRO A 274 -32.14 14.78 28.82
CA PRO A 274 -33.28 13.88 28.83
C PRO A 274 -33.21 12.92 27.63
N ASN A 275 -33.60 11.66 27.87
CA ASN A 275 -34.00 10.74 26.80
C ASN A 275 -35.34 11.20 26.19
#